data_AF-A0A7R9V1K5-F1
#
_entry.id   AF-A0A7R9V1K5-F1
#
_cell.length_a   1.000
_cell.length_b   1.000
_cell.length_c   1.000
_cell.angle_alpha   90.00
_cell.angle_beta   90.00
_cell.angle_gamma   90.00
#
_symmetry.space_group_name_H-M   'P 1'
#
loop_
_entity.id
_entity.type
_entity.pdbx_description
1 polymer ?
#
loop_
_entity_poly.entity_id
_entity_poly.type
_entity_poly.pdbx_seq_one_letter_code
_entity_poly.pdbx_strand_id
1 'polypeptide(L)'
;GQNDPGPLYMLIKLACSRNDARTVVDAVAAVRTARARAGEVSAMPPRLCAQFLAMCVACDAPDVLADALTRSLELGLLLSHNRVHAALKHWGSQLELHKVEQVVSAMDAGGLPPNTKTAYIMIRAAVNSGRQATAEAYAERLRARGVRLHATTLNLLEAGRRRQHEADSASADTDTS
;
A
#
# COMPACT_ATOMS: atom_id res chain seq x y z
N GLY A 1 16.20 20.60 24.53
CA GLY A 1 17.04 20.81 23.33
C GLY A 1 16.66 19.80 22.28
N GLN A 2 16.57 20.23 21.02
CA GLN A 2 16.19 19.47 19.81
C GLN A 2 14.72 19.05 19.72
N ASN A 3 13.85 20.02 19.41
CA ASN A 3 12.49 19.76 18.91
C ASN A 3 12.26 20.46 17.55
N ASP A 4 13.34 20.81 16.84
CA ASP A 4 13.24 21.42 15.52
C ASP A 4 13.21 20.30 14.47
N PRO A 5 12.09 20.11 13.74
CA PRO A 5 12.04 19.16 12.65
C PRO A 5 13.04 19.55 11.57
N GLY A 6 14.08 18.73 11.36
CA GLY A 6 15.08 18.98 10.32
C GLY A 6 14.47 19.17 8.91
N PRO A 7 15.21 19.74 7.95
CA PRO A 7 14.67 20.23 6.67
C PRO A 7 13.82 19.21 5.89
N LEU A 8 14.21 17.94 5.87
CA LEU A 8 13.43 16.88 5.23
C LEU A 8 12.03 16.71 5.82
N TYR A 9 11.91 16.82 7.15
CA TYR A 9 10.61 16.71 7.80
C TYR A 9 9.68 17.85 7.38
N MET A 10 10.21 19.07 7.24
CA MET A 10 9.46 20.23 6.76
C MET A 10 9.02 20.05 5.30
N LEU A 11 9.90 19.56 4.42
CA LEU A 11 9.55 19.25 3.03
C LEU A 11 8.39 18.23 2.96
N ILE A 12 8.46 17.15 3.74
CA ILE A 12 7.38 16.14 3.80
C ILE A 12 6.07 16.76 4.31
N LYS A 13 6.12 17.71 5.25
CA LYS A 13 4.93 18.39 5.80
C LYS A 13 4.28 19.35 4.81
N LEU A 14 5.07 19.98 3.94
CA LEU A 14 4.59 20.98 2.98
C LEU A 14 4.13 20.36 1.65
N ALA A 15 4.55 19.14 1.35
CA ALA A 15 4.10 18.43 0.16
C ALA A 15 2.58 18.26 0.13
N CYS A 16 1.95 18.71 -0.96
CA CYS A 16 0.50 18.67 -1.14
C CYS A 16 0.07 18.07 -2.49
N SER A 17 1.03 17.72 -3.34
CA SER A 17 0.78 17.08 -4.64
C SER A 17 1.65 15.83 -4.83
N ARG A 18 1.26 14.98 -5.80
CA ARG A 18 2.07 13.82 -6.22
C ARG A 18 3.47 14.24 -6.69
N ASN A 19 3.60 15.39 -7.34
CA ASN A 19 4.90 15.92 -7.77
C ASN A 19 5.77 16.35 -6.58
N ASP A 20 5.16 16.92 -5.54
CA ASP A 20 5.90 17.23 -4.31
C ASP A 20 6.37 15.95 -3.62
N ALA A 21 5.52 14.92 -3.54
CA ALA A 21 5.90 13.63 -3.00
C ALA A 21 7.08 13.00 -3.75
N ARG A 22 7.11 13.14 -5.09
CA ARG A 22 8.25 12.72 -5.93
C ARG A 22 9.51 13.51 -5.59
N THR A 23 9.41 14.83 -5.52
CA THR A 23 10.53 15.71 -5.13
C THR A 23 11.06 15.37 -3.74
N VAL A 24 10.17 15.02 -2.80
CA VAL A 24 10.54 14.61 -1.45
C VAL A 24 11.30 13.28 -1.44
N VAL A 25 10.90 12.27 -2.22
CA VAL A 25 11.65 11.00 -2.25
C VAL A 25 13.05 11.19 -2.86
N ASP A 26 13.18 12.06 -3.86
CA ASP A 26 14.48 12.42 -4.44
C ASP A 26 15.35 13.17 -3.43
N ALA A 27 14.76 14.09 -2.65
CA ALA A 27 15.45 14.78 -1.56
C ALA A 27 15.91 13.81 -0.46
N VAL A 28 15.08 12.82 -0.09
CA VAL A 28 15.46 11.76 0.85
C VAL A 28 16.66 10.97 0.32
N ALA A 29 16.64 10.58 -0.96
CA ALA A 29 17.75 9.87 -1.61
C ALA A 29 19.05 10.70 -1.61
N ALA A 30 18.95 11.99 -1.94
CA ALA A 30 20.09 12.91 -1.95
C ALA A 30 20.70 13.08 -0.55
N VAL A 31 19.87 13.30 0.47
CA VAL A 31 20.33 13.42 1.86
C VAL A 31 20.94 12.10 2.33
N ARG A 32 20.34 10.97 1.99
CA ARG A 32 20.87 9.66 2.37
C ARG A 32 22.25 9.39 1.76
N THR A 33 22.43 9.78 0.50
CA THR A 33 23.72 9.74 -0.20
C THR A 33 24.75 10.65 0.46
N ALA A 34 24.37 11.88 0.83
CA ALA A 34 25.26 12.83 1.50
C ALA A 34 25.69 12.32 2.89
N ARG A 35 24.76 11.78 3.68
CA ARG A 35 25.05 11.18 5.00
C ARG A 35 25.99 10.00 4.87
N ALA A 36 25.78 9.13 3.88
CA ALA A 36 26.67 8.00 3.61
C ALA A 36 28.11 8.45 3.28
N ARG A 37 28.28 9.51 2.48
CA ARG A 37 29.61 10.11 2.20
C ARG A 37 30.28 10.70 3.43
N ALA A 38 29.50 11.18 4.39
CA ALA A 38 29.99 11.66 5.68
C ALA A 38 30.23 10.54 6.71
N GLY A 39 30.11 9.27 6.32
CA GLY A 39 30.27 8.10 7.20
C GLY A 39 29.04 7.78 8.07
N GLU A 40 27.94 8.50 7.89
CA GLU A 40 26.71 8.27 8.62
C GLU A 40 25.78 7.30 7.86
N VAL A 41 25.75 6.06 8.35
CA VAL A 41 24.94 4.98 7.75
C VAL A 41 23.62 4.72 8.46
N SER A 42 23.28 5.53 9.47
CA SER A 42 22.06 5.37 10.26
C SER A 42 20.80 5.48 9.39
N ALA A 43 19.79 4.68 9.73
CA ALA A 43 18.47 4.78 9.10
C ALA A 43 17.83 6.16 9.39
N MET A 44 16.84 6.52 8.57
CA MET A 44 16.06 7.71 8.82
C MET A 44 15.27 7.58 10.14
N PRO A 45 15.09 8.69 10.88
CA PRO A 45 14.35 8.66 12.14
C PRO A 45 12.92 8.10 11.96
N PRO A 46 12.40 7.28 12.88
CA PRO A 46 11.07 6.67 12.75
C PRO A 46 9.92 7.67 12.55
N ARG A 47 10.04 8.88 13.13
CA ARG A 47 9.07 9.98 12.94
C ARG A 47 9.05 10.47 11.48
N LEU A 48 10.21 10.56 10.85
CA LEU A 48 10.33 10.94 9.44
C LEU A 48 9.72 9.87 8.54
N CYS A 49 10.02 8.58 8.78
CA CYS A 49 9.43 7.47 8.03
C CYS A 49 7.89 7.45 8.13
N ALA A 50 7.35 7.71 9.33
CA ALA A 50 5.91 7.80 9.54
C ALA A 50 5.29 8.98 8.78
N GLN A 51 5.93 10.15 8.85
CA GLN A 51 5.48 11.36 8.18
C GLN A 51 5.54 11.23 6.65
N PHE A 52 6.58 10.56 6.13
CA PHE A 52 6.73 10.26 4.69
C PHE A 52 5.56 9.41 4.17
N LEU A 53 5.19 8.36 4.90
CA LEU A 53 4.07 7.52 4.48
C LEU A 53 2.73 8.26 4.56
N ALA A 54 2.53 9.08 5.61
CA ALA A 54 1.35 9.93 5.72
C ALA A 54 1.26 10.92 4.56
N MET A 55 2.39 11.50 4.13
CA MET A 55 2.46 12.34 2.94
C MET A 55 2.09 11.57 1.67
N CYS A 56 2.60 10.35 1.46
CA CYS A 56 2.24 9.55 0.28
C CYS A 56 0.72 9.32 0.19
N VAL A 57 0.05 9.12 1.32
CA VAL A 57 -1.40 9.01 1.37
C VAL A 57 -2.08 10.35 1.08
N ALA A 58 -1.65 11.43 1.74
CA ALA A 58 -2.25 12.77 1.58
C ALA A 58 -2.09 13.33 0.16
N CYS A 59 -0.97 13.04 -0.50
CA CYS A 59 -0.67 13.46 -1.88
C CYS A 59 -1.21 12.49 -2.94
N ASP A 60 -1.91 11.43 -2.55
CA ASP A 60 -2.36 10.34 -3.42
C ASP A 60 -1.25 9.83 -4.37
N ALA A 61 -0.11 9.47 -3.77
CA ALA A 61 1.13 9.08 -4.44
C ALA A 61 1.51 7.61 -4.15
N PRO A 62 0.71 6.63 -4.61
CA PRO A 62 1.00 5.20 -4.41
C PRO A 62 2.26 4.76 -5.16
N ASP A 63 2.57 5.40 -6.28
CA ASP A 63 3.78 5.20 -7.08
C ASP A 63 5.05 5.61 -6.33
N VAL A 64 4.98 6.72 -5.59
CA VAL A 64 6.08 7.19 -4.74
C VAL A 64 6.28 6.24 -3.55
N LEU A 65 5.18 5.77 -2.93
CA LEU A 65 5.29 4.78 -1.86
C LEU A 65 5.86 3.44 -2.37
N ALA A 66 5.46 3.00 -3.55
CA ALA A 66 5.99 1.78 -4.17
C ALA A 66 7.49 1.90 -4.46
N ASP A 67 7.93 3.00 -5.08
CA ASP A 67 9.36 3.28 -5.31
C ASP A 67 10.15 3.31 -3.99
N ALA A 68 9.62 3.99 -2.97
CA ALA A 68 10.24 4.06 -1.65
C ALA A 68 10.32 2.70 -0.94
N LEU A 69 9.36 1.80 -1.17
CA LEU A 69 9.40 0.42 -0.69
C LEU A 69 10.51 -0.35 -1.40
N THR A 70 10.56 -0.31 -2.73
CA THR A 70 11.58 -1.01 -3.52
C THR A 70 13.00 -0.56 -3.15
N ARG A 71 13.17 0.71 -2.78
CA ARG A 71 14.45 1.32 -2.42
C ARG A 71 14.59 1.57 -0.91
N SER A 72 13.83 0.85 -0.06
CA SER A 72 13.72 1.16 1.37
C SER A 72 15.09 1.20 2.09
N LEU A 73 15.97 0.24 1.78
CA LEU A 73 17.32 0.16 2.32
C LEU A 73 18.23 1.29 1.80
N GLU A 74 18.17 1.55 0.50
CA GLU A 74 18.91 2.64 -0.16
C GLU A 74 18.56 3.98 0.46
N LEU A 75 17.27 4.26 0.64
CA LEU A 75 16.71 5.50 1.20
C LEU A 75 16.85 5.59 2.72
N GLY A 76 17.17 4.48 3.39
CA GLY A 76 17.16 4.38 4.85
C GLY A 76 15.75 4.52 5.44
N LEU A 77 14.70 4.28 4.65
CA LEU A 77 13.31 4.35 5.07
C LEU A 77 12.85 3.00 5.63
N LEU A 78 12.94 2.85 6.95
CA LEU A 78 12.42 1.66 7.64
C LEU A 78 10.89 1.72 7.74
N LEU A 79 10.23 1.25 6.69
CA LEU A 79 8.78 1.10 6.63
C LEU A 79 8.35 -0.17 7.38
N SER A 80 7.11 -0.20 7.85
CA SER A 80 6.55 -1.36 8.58
C SER A 80 5.21 -1.77 8.02
N HIS A 81 4.86 -3.06 8.12
CA HIS A 81 3.57 -3.60 7.68
C HIS A 81 2.40 -2.77 8.17
N ASN A 82 2.38 -2.39 9.45
CA ASN A 82 1.27 -1.64 10.03
C ASN A 82 1.01 -0.30 9.33
N ARG A 83 2.07 0.42 8.94
CA ARG A 83 1.91 1.72 8.26
C ARG A 83 1.54 1.53 6.79
N VAL A 84 2.20 0.61 6.09
CA VAL A 84 1.87 0.29 4.69
C VAL A 84 0.42 -0.18 4.60
N HIS A 85 -0.04 -1.04 5.52
CA HIS A 85 -1.43 -1.47 5.59
C HIS A 85 -2.42 -0.34 5.83
N ALA A 86 -2.04 0.73 6.54
CA ALA A 86 -2.91 1.89 6.69
C ALA A 86 -3.13 2.60 5.35
N ALA A 87 -2.07 2.77 4.55
CA ALA A 87 -2.16 3.31 3.20
C ALA A 87 -2.99 2.40 2.27
N LEU A 88 -2.72 1.08 2.29
CA LEU A 88 -3.50 0.11 1.50
C LEU A 88 -4.98 0.12 1.88
N LYS A 89 -5.31 0.24 3.17
CA LYS A 89 -6.70 0.36 3.63
C LYS A 89 -7.36 1.64 3.11
N HIS A 90 -6.64 2.76 3.12
CA HIS A 90 -7.15 4.05 2.66
C HIS A 90 -7.54 4.01 1.17
N TRP A 91 -6.65 3.53 0.31
CA TRP A 91 -6.96 3.38 -1.12
C TRP A 91 -7.97 2.25 -1.37
N GLY A 92 -7.87 1.14 -0.63
CA GLY A 92 -8.79 0.02 -0.73
C GLY A 92 -10.24 0.38 -0.37
N SER A 93 -10.46 1.28 0.61
CA SER A 93 -11.80 1.78 0.94
C SER A 93 -12.39 2.70 -0.13
N GLN A 94 -11.55 3.27 -0.99
CA GLN A 94 -11.96 4.09 -2.14
C GLN A 94 -12.14 3.25 -3.41
N LEU A 95 -12.02 1.93 -3.33
CA LEU A 95 -12.15 1.00 -4.46
C LEU A 95 -11.05 1.16 -5.54
N GLU A 96 -9.95 1.82 -5.17
CA GLU A 96 -8.80 2.12 -6.02
C GLU A 96 -7.81 0.93 -6.05
N LEU A 97 -8.26 -0.21 -6.62
CA LEU A 97 -7.49 -1.46 -6.60
C LEU A 97 -6.10 -1.34 -7.22
N HIS A 98 -5.96 -0.60 -8.31
CA HIS A 98 -4.68 -0.44 -9.00
C HIS A 98 -3.59 0.15 -8.08
N LYS A 99 -3.97 1.08 -7.19
CA LYS A 99 -3.06 1.70 -6.20
C LYS A 99 -2.63 0.69 -5.14
N VAL A 100 -3.58 -0.14 -4.68
CA VAL A 100 -3.31 -1.22 -3.73
C VAL A 100 -2.36 -2.25 -4.34
N GLU A 101 -2.62 -2.68 -5.57
CA GLU A 101 -1.77 -3.63 -6.31
C GLU A 101 -0.36 -3.08 -6.52
N GLN A 102 -0.24 -1.82 -6.93
CA GLN A 102 1.04 -1.16 -7.16
C GLN A 102 1.92 -1.24 -5.90
N VAL A 103 1.39 -0.84 -4.75
CA VAL A 103 2.13 -0.87 -3.47
C VAL A 103 2.41 -2.29 -3.01
N VAL A 104 1.44 -3.23 -3.13
CA VAL A 104 1.65 -4.63 -2.75
C VAL A 104 2.72 -5.30 -3.61
N SER A 105 2.85 -4.94 -4.89
CA SER A 105 3.88 -5.48 -5.77
C SER A 105 5.30 -5.09 -5.33
N ALA A 106 5.46 -3.92 -4.70
CA ALA A 106 6.73 -3.41 -4.20
C ALA A 106 7.08 -3.90 -2.79
N MET A 107 6.12 -4.48 -2.05
CA MET A 107 6.30 -4.87 -0.65
C MET A 107 7.42 -5.89 -0.44
N ASP A 108 7.59 -6.86 -1.35
CA ASP A 108 8.64 -7.88 -1.26
C ASP A 108 10.04 -7.28 -1.38
N ALA A 109 10.24 -6.38 -2.36
CA ALA A 109 11.50 -5.69 -2.57
C ALA A 109 11.90 -4.83 -1.36
N GLY A 110 10.91 -4.30 -0.64
CA GLY A 110 11.12 -3.55 0.60
C GLY A 110 11.33 -4.40 1.85
N GLY A 111 11.43 -5.72 1.74
CA GLY A 111 11.57 -6.63 2.88
C GLY A 111 10.31 -6.76 3.75
N LEU A 112 9.16 -6.39 3.21
CA LEU A 112 7.86 -6.41 3.90
C LEU A 112 6.88 -7.35 3.19
N PRO A 113 7.16 -8.66 3.06
CA PRO A 113 6.35 -9.55 2.23
C PRO A 113 4.86 -9.48 2.61
N PRO A 114 3.94 -9.53 1.62
CA PRO A 114 2.50 -9.64 1.86
C PRO A 114 2.17 -10.76 2.84
N ASN A 115 1.25 -10.47 3.76
CA ASN A 115 0.83 -11.38 4.82
C ASN A 115 -0.71 -11.47 4.91
N THR A 116 -1.23 -12.21 5.88
CA THR A 116 -2.68 -12.43 6.07
C THR A 116 -3.49 -11.13 6.11
N LYS A 117 -2.95 -10.08 6.73
CA LYS A 117 -3.62 -8.76 6.78
C LYS A 117 -3.57 -8.05 5.43
N THR A 118 -2.51 -8.23 4.65
CA THR A 118 -2.40 -7.74 3.26
C THR A 118 -3.46 -8.43 2.40
N ALA A 119 -3.59 -9.75 2.53
CA ALA A 119 -4.60 -10.54 1.82
C ALA A 119 -6.02 -10.07 2.10
N TYR A 120 -6.34 -9.89 3.38
CA TYR A 120 -7.65 -9.37 3.81
C TYR A 120 -7.96 -8.01 3.15
N ILE A 121 -7.00 -7.08 3.12
CA ILE A 121 -7.20 -5.75 2.54
C ILE A 121 -7.47 -5.84 1.03
N MET A 122 -6.65 -6.59 0.28
CA MET A 122 -6.81 -6.73 -1.17
C MET A 122 -8.14 -7.39 -1.54
N ILE A 123 -8.46 -8.50 -0.87
CA ILE A 123 -9.69 -9.26 -1.13
C ILE A 123 -10.91 -8.43 -0.77
N ARG A 124 -10.92 -7.76 0.39
CA ARG A 124 -12.03 -6.89 0.80
C ARG A 124 -12.24 -5.75 -0.20
N ALA A 125 -11.18 -5.10 -0.66
CA ALA A 125 -11.29 -4.02 -1.62
C ALA A 125 -11.89 -4.53 -2.96
N ALA A 126 -11.47 -5.71 -3.43
CA ALA A 126 -11.97 -6.29 -4.67
C ALA A 126 -13.45 -6.71 -4.57
N VAL A 127 -13.81 -7.40 -3.49
CA VAL A 127 -15.19 -7.81 -3.17
C VAL A 127 -16.12 -6.59 -3.03
N ASN A 128 -15.63 -5.51 -2.42
CA ASN A 128 -16.40 -4.27 -2.27
C ASN A 128 -16.53 -3.50 -3.60
N SER A 129 -15.60 -3.69 -4.53
CA SER A 129 -15.65 -3.10 -5.88
C SER A 129 -16.53 -3.91 -6.85
N GLY A 130 -17.21 -4.96 -6.39
CA GLY A 130 -17.93 -5.89 -7.27
C GLY A 130 -17.02 -6.75 -8.17
N ARG A 131 -15.71 -6.71 -7.96
CA ARG A 131 -14.71 -7.43 -8.79
C ARG A 131 -14.42 -8.80 -8.20
N GLN A 132 -15.42 -9.68 -8.20
CA GLN A 132 -15.31 -10.99 -7.56
C GLN A 132 -14.20 -11.86 -8.17
N ALA A 133 -14.09 -11.91 -9.50
CA ALA A 133 -13.03 -12.67 -10.17
C ALA A 133 -11.63 -12.20 -9.75
N THR A 134 -11.43 -10.89 -9.60
CA THR A 134 -10.17 -10.31 -9.09
C THR A 134 -9.91 -10.72 -7.64
N ALA A 135 -10.94 -10.76 -6.80
CA ALA A 135 -10.79 -11.20 -5.41
C ALA A 135 -10.32 -12.67 -5.31
N GLU A 136 -10.86 -13.56 -6.13
CA GLU A 136 -10.42 -14.96 -6.21
C GLU A 136 -8.98 -15.07 -6.71
N ALA A 137 -8.63 -14.32 -7.76
CA ALA A 137 -7.26 -14.30 -8.29
C ALA A 137 -6.24 -13.84 -7.24
N TYR A 138 -6.58 -12.86 -6.40
CA TYR A 138 -5.74 -12.47 -5.27
C TYR A 138 -5.60 -13.57 -4.23
N ALA A 139 -6.70 -14.25 -3.88
CA ALA A 139 -6.70 -15.35 -2.92
C ALA A 139 -5.76 -16.49 -3.37
N GLU A 140 -5.88 -16.90 -4.63
CA GLU A 140 -5.03 -17.94 -5.22
C GLU A 140 -3.56 -17.52 -5.26
N ARG A 141 -3.27 -16.31 -5.78
CA ARG A 141 -1.90 -15.78 -5.85
C ARG A 141 -1.24 -15.70 -4.46
N LEU A 142 -1.98 -15.28 -3.44
CA LEU A 142 -1.44 -15.15 -2.08
C LEU A 142 -1.26 -16.51 -1.39
N ARG A 143 -2.18 -17.46 -1.60
CA ARG A 143 -2.03 -18.83 -1.12
C ARG A 143 -0.82 -19.53 -1.76
N ALA A 144 -0.63 -19.38 -3.07
CA ALA A 144 0.53 -19.91 -3.79
C ALA A 144 1.86 -19.37 -3.24
N ARG A 145 1.83 -18.18 -2.64
CA ARG A 145 2.96 -17.55 -1.95
C ARG A 145 3.06 -17.90 -0.46
N GLY A 146 2.29 -18.87 0.02
CA GLY A 146 2.30 -19.32 1.43
C GLY A 146 1.51 -18.44 2.40
N VAL A 147 0.75 -17.45 1.92
CA VAL A 147 -0.06 -16.59 2.80
C VAL A 147 -1.33 -17.32 3.21
N ARG A 148 -1.46 -17.61 4.51
CA ARG A 148 -2.69 -18.18 5.08
C ARG A 148 -3.81 -17.14 5.10
N LEU A 149 -4.96 -17.47 4.51
CA LEU A 149 -6.16 -16.65 4.59
C LEU A 149 -6.91 -16.94 5.91
N HIS A 150 -7.36 -15.89 6.59
CA HIS A 150 -8.15 -16.03 7.80
C HIS A 150 -9.61 -16.37 7.46
N ALA A 151 -10.36 -16.99 8.39
CA ALA A 151 -11.78 -17.30 8.22
C ALA A 151 -12.59 -16.08 7.75
N THR A 152 -12.34 -14.90 8.34
CA THR A 152 -12.96 -13.63 7.93
C THR A 152 -12.72 -13.28 6.45
N THR A 153 -11.56 -13.64 5.90
CA THR A 153 -11.24 -13.40 4.49
C THR A 153 -11.96 -14.39 3.58
N LEU A 154 -12.09 -15.65 4.01
CA LEU A 154 -12.85 -16.67 3.29
C LEU A 154 -14.35 -16.32 3.24
N ASN A 155 -14.92 -15.91 4.37
CA ASN A 155 -16.31 -15.46 4.45
C ASN A 155 -16.61 -14.27 3.53
N LEU A 156 -15.62 -13.36 3.33
CA LEU A 156 -15.75 -12.25 2.39
C LEU A 156 -15.84 -12.76 0.93
N LEU A 157 -15.01 -13.73 0.55
CA LEU A 157 -15.08 -14.33 -0.79
C LEU A 157 -16.44 -15.01 -1.01
N GLU A 158 -16.91 -15.79 -0.05
CA GLU A 158 -18.22 -16.46 -0.12
C GLU A 158 -19.38 -15.48 -0.23
N ALA A 159 -19.36 -14.39 0.55
CA ALA A 159 -20.38 -13.35 0.44
C ALA A 159 -20.34 -12.64 -0.92
N GLY A 160 -19.15 -12.47 -1.51
CA GLY A 160 -18.99 -11.95 -2.85
C GLY A 160 -19.54 -12.89 -3.94
N ARG A 161 -19.25 -14.20 -3.85
CA ARG A 161 -19.79 -15.23 -4.77
C ARG A 161 -21.32 -15.26 -4.76
N ARG A 162 -21.94 -15.20 -3.58
CA ARG A 162 -23.41 -15.19 -3.45
C ARG A 162 -24.04 -14.00 -4.16
N ARG A 163 -23.49 -12.79 -3.94
CA ARG A 163 -23.97 -11.58 -4.61
C ARG A 163 -23.82 -11.64 -6.13
N GLN A 164 -22.74 -12.23 -6.64
CA GLN A 164 -22.55 -12.42 -8.07
C GLN A 164 -23.60 -13.39 -8.65
N HIS A 165 -23.82 -14.54 -7.99
CA HIS A 165 -24.82 -15.51 -8.42
C HIS A 165 -26.25 -14.93 -8.43
N GLU A 166 -26.61 -14.15 -7.40
CA GLU A 166 -27.90 -13.46 -7.33
C GLU A 166 -28.06 -12.46 -8.49
N ALA A 167 -27.02 -11.68 -8.81
CA ALA A 167 -27.04 -10.75 -9.93
C ALA A 167 -27.15 -11.47 -11.29
N ASP A 168 -26.42 -12.56 -11.47
CA ASP A 168 -26.45 -13.36 -12.70
C ASP A 168 -27.85 -13.98 -12.90
N SER A 169 -28.47 -14.52 -11.84
CA SER A 169 -29.84 -15.06 -11.92
C SER A 169 -30.89 -14.00 -12.26
N ALA A 170 -30.77 -12.79 -11.71
CA ALA A 170 -31.71 -11.70 -12.00
C ALA A 170 -31.61 -11.19 -13.45
N SER A 171 -30.41 -11.23 -14.03
CA SER A 171 -30.20 -10.86 -15.44
C SER A 171 -30.77 -11.87 -16.42
N ALA A 172 -30.78 -13.17 -16.08
CA ALA A 172 -31.36 -14.21 -16.93
C ALA A 172 -32.90 -14.13 -17.01
N ASP A 173 -33.56 -13.74 -15.92
CA ASP A 173 -35.02 -13.59 -15.88
C ASP A 173 -35.52 -12.36 -16.66
N THR A 174 -34.68 -11.34 -16.86
CA THR A 174 -35.04 -10.10 -17.58
C THR A 174 -34.91 -10.19 -19.10
N ASP A 175 -34.07 -11.08 -19.63
CA ASP A 175 -33.92 -11.31 -21.08
C ASP A 175 -34.98 -12.28 -21.67
N THR A 176 -35.82 -12.88 -20.81
CA THR A 176 -36.81 -13.90 -21.23
C THR A 176 -38.27 -13.38 -21.22
N SER A 177 -38.50 -12.08 -21.01
CA SER A 177 -39.83 -11.42 -21.02
C SER A 177 -39.95 -10.40 -22.15
#